data_AF-A0A1I4QR78-F1
#
_entry.id   AF-A0A1I4QR78-F1
#
_cell.length_a   1.000
_cell.length_b   1.000
_cell.length_c   1.000
_cell.angle_alpha   90.00
_cell.angle_beta   90.00
_cell.angle_gamma   90.00
#
_symmetry.space_group_name_H-M   'P 1'
#
loop_
_entity.id
_entity.type
_entity.pdbx_description
1 polymer ?
#
loop_
_entity_poly.entity_id
_entity_poly.type
_entity_poly.pdbx_seq_one_letter_code
_entity_poly.pdbx_strand_id
1 'polypeptide(L)'
;MKTESAKAAAIIKAELKKHGIKASVRSRNFSMGDAVDITVYDQLPAIFKKIEEFSGQFQYGSFNGMEDIYEYTNSRKDIPQAKYVHIRNEYSEELRQKAWSFIREYYGYDDQPEDVKEASKIYLSKHCEWADTIIYKTLRNEGAFWTQNKPRVKVEIE
;
A
#
# COMPACT_ATOMS: atom_id res chain seq x y z
N MET A 1 -5.43 24.83 16.40
CA MET A 1 -6.58 24.04 15.92
C MET A 1 -6.05 23.01 14.92
N LYS A 2 -6.52 21.75 14.93
CA LYS A 2 -6.09 20.76 13.93
C LYS A 2 -6.78 21.05 12.59
N THR A 3 -6.04 20.98 11.48
CA THR A 3 -6.61 21.05 10.13
C THR A 3 -7.53 19.85 9.86
N GLU A 4 -8.42 19.95 8.87
CA GLU A 4 -9.29 18.84 8.48
C GLU A 4 -8.49 17.60 8.09
N SER A 5 -7.44 17.77 7.28
CA SER A 5 -6.45 16.71 6.98
C SER A 5 -5.83 16.07 8.24
N ALA A 6 -5.52 16.85 9.27
CA ALA A 6 -4.97 16.33 10.53
C ALA A 6 -6.01 15.59 11.38
N LYS A 7 -7.30 15.96 11.28
CA LYS A 7 -8.40 15.21 11.91
C LYS A 7 -8.64 13.89 11.20
N ALA A 8 -8.70 13.89 9.87
CA ALA A 8 -8.82 12.68 9.04
C ALA A 8 -7.68 11.69 9.33
N ALA A 9 -6.43 12.18 9.31
CA ALA A 9 -5.25 11.38 9.67
C ALA A 9 -5.35 10.75 11.07
N ALA A 10 -5.89 11.47 12.05
CA ALA A 10 -6.06 10.95 13.40
C ALA A 10 -7.11 9.82 13.49
N ILE A 11 -8.22 9.96 12.76
CA ILE A 11 -9.28 8.94 12.68
C ILE A 11 -8.72 7.67 12.03
N ILE A 12 -8.06 7.81 10.87
CA ILE A 12 -7.46 6.69 10.15
C ILE A 12 -6.43 5.96 11.01
N LYS A 13 -5.56 6.72 11.69
CA LYS A 13 -4.55 6.14 12.59
C LYS A 13 -5.19 5.40 13.78
N ALA A 14 -6.27 5.93 14.34
CA ALA A 14 -6.98 5.28 15.44
C ALA A 14 -7.59 3.95 14.98
N GLU A 15 -8.21 3.91 13.81
CA GLU A 15 -8.83 2.70 13.26
C GLU A 15 -7.78 1.62 12.98
N LEU A 16 -6.70 1.95 12.26
CA LEU A 16 -5.60 1.01 12.00
C LEU A 16 -4.98 0.47 13.29
N LYS A 17 -4.87 1.30 14.33
CA LYS A 17 -4.35 0.88 15.63
C LYS A 17 -5.29 -0.09 16.36
N LYS A 18 -6.61 0.08 16.28
CA LYS A 18 -7.59 -0.86 16.87
C LYS A 18 -7.42 -2.26 16.29
N HIS A 19 -7.14 -2.32 14.99
CA HIS A 19 -6.91 -3.54 14.23
C HIS A 19 -5.50 -4.12 14.37
N GLY A 20 -4.65 -3.53 15.21
CA GLY A 20 -3.27 -3.99 15.42
C GLY A 20 -2.34 -3.77 14.22
N ILE A 21 -2.75 -2.97 13.24
CA ILE A 21 -1.97 -2.70 12.03
C ILE A 21 -0.95 -1.60 12.34
N LYS A 22 0.33 -1.94 12.16
CA LYS A 22 1.42 -0.96 12.27
C LYS A 22 1.33 -0.01 11.07
N ALA A 23 1.03 1.26 11.35
CA ALA A 23 0.87 2.28 10.31
C ALA A 23 1.55 3.62 10.68
N SER A 24 2.10 4.29 9.67
CA SER A 24 2.60 5.65 9.72
C SER A 24 1.63 6.54 8.98
N VAL A 25 0.91 7.41 9.70
CA VAL A 25 -0.07 8.33 9.10
C VAL A 25 0.41 9.76 9.30
N ARG A 26 0.57 10.51 8.21
CA ARG A 26 1.07 11.90 8.20
C ARG A 26 0.12 12.79 7.42
N SER A 27 -0.25 13.93 7.99
CA SER A 27 -0.96 14.98 7.26
C SER A 27 0.03 16.04 6.78
N ARG A 28 -0.16 16.56 5.57
CA ARG A 28 0.59 17.69 5.03
C ARG A 28 -0.37 18.75 4.51
N ASN A 29 0.00 20.01 4.67
CA ASN A 29 -0.72 21.15 4.10
C ASN A 29 0.26 21.90 3.20
N PHE A 30 -0.22 22.38 2.06
CA PHE A 30 0.57 23.12 1.08
C PHE A 30 -0.31 24.15 0.36
N SER A 31 0.30 24.99 -0.47
CA SER A 31 -0.46 25.99 -1.22
C SER A 31 -1.53 25.31 -2.08
N MET A 32 -2.79 25.72 -1.91
CA MET A 32 -3.94 25.20 -2.66
C MET A 32 -4.33 23.74 -2.39
N GLY A 33 -3.89 23.14 -1.27
CA GLY A 33 -4.37 21.80 -0.90
C GLY A 33 -3.79 21.22 0.39
N ASP A 34 -4.31 20.05 0.72
CA ASP A 34 -3.83 19.20 1.80
C ASP A 34 -3.79 17.73 1.38
N ALA A 35 -3.01 16.93 2.11
CA ALA A 35 -2.88 15.50 1.85
C ALA A 35 -2.73 14.71 3.15
N VAL A 36 -3.16 13.45 3.09
CA VAL A 36 -2.92 12.44 4.12
C VAL A 36 -2.15 11.28 3.50
N ASP A 37 -0.93 11.08 3.96
CA ASP A 37 -0.08 9.96 3.54
C ASP A 37 -0.13 8.85 4.60
N ILE A 38 -0.44 7.63 4.15
CA ILE A 38 -0.62 6.43 4.96
C ILE A 38 0.38 5.39 4.46
N THR A 39 1.30 4.99 5.32
CA THR A 39 2.20 3.86 5.08
C THR A 39 1.81 2.72 6.01
N VAL A 40 1.45 1.58 5.44
CA VAL A 40 1.27 0.31 6.17
C VAL A 40 2.39 -0.65 5.78
N TYR A 41 2.66 -1.63 6.64
CA TYR A 41 3.80 -2.54 6.47
C TYR A 41 3.33 -3.99 6.37
N ASP A 42 3.87 -4.74 5.41
CA ASP A 42 3.69 -6.19 5.27
C ASP A 42 2.22 -6.65 5.26
N GLN A 43 1.31 -5.83 4.73
CA GLN A 43 -0.12 -6.16 4.71
C GLN A 43 -0.44 -7.12 3.57
N LEU A 44 -1.38 -8.05 3.80
CA LEU A 44 -1.93 -8.87 2.72
C LEU A 44 -2.66 -7.99 1.71
N PRO A 45 -2.69 -8.36 0.41
CA PRO A 45 -3.43 -7.65 -0.62
C PRO A 45 -4.89 -7.37 -0.25
N ALA A 46 -5.60 -8.38 0.28
CA ALA A 46 -6.99 -8.25 0.70
C ALA A 46 -7.18 -7.22 1.82
N ILE A 47 -6.30 -7.22 2.82
CA ILE A 47 -6.35 -6.25 3.93
C ILE A 47 -5.99 -4.86 3.40
N PHE A 48 -4.94 -4.76 2.59
CA PHE A 48 -4.53 -3.50 1.98
C PHE A 48 -5.66 -2.85 1.19
N LYS A 49 -6.40 -3.64 0.38
CA LYS A 49 -7.56 -3.17 -0.36
C LYS A 49 -8.66 -2.62 0.56
N LYS A 50 -8.96 -3.30 1.67
CA LYS A 50 -9.93 -2.79 2.67
C LYS A 50 -9.47 -1.47 3.29
N ILE A 51 -8.16 -1.32 3.58
CA ILE A 51 -7.62 -0.05 4.10
C ILE A 51 -7.72 1.04 3.04
N GLU A 52 -7.43 0.73 1.77
CA GLU A 52 -7.57 1.66 0.65
C GLU A 52 -9.03 2.13 0.49
N GLU A 53 -9.99 1.21 0.53
CA GLU A 53 -11.43 1.53 0.48
C GLU A 53 -11.87 2.39 1.67
N PHE A 54 -11.46 2.05 2.90
CA PHE A 54 -11.77 2.83 4.10
C PHE A 54 -11.15 4.23 4.04
N SER A 55 -9.85 4.31 3.74
CA SER A 55 -9.12 5.59 3.70
C SER A 55 -9.56 6.48 2.53
N GLY A 56 -9.99 5.90 1.42
CA GLY A 56 -10.53 6.61 0.26
C GLY A 56 -11.78 7.43 0.58
N GLN A 57 -12.56 7.05 1.60
CA GLN A 57 -13.73 7.83 2.05
C GLN A 57 -13.36 9.24 2.53
N PHE A 58 -12.12 9.43 3.00
CA PHE A 58 -11.61 10.70 3.49
C PHE A 58 -11.09 11.62 2.36
N GLN A 59 -11.07 11.17 1.11
CA GLN A 59 -10.62 11.98 -0.03
C GLN A 59 -11.79 12.73 -0.67
N TYR A 60 -11.63 14.03 -0.93
CA TYR A 60 -12.69 14.89 -1.51
C TYR A 60 -13.10 14.52 -2.94
N GLY A 61 -12.21 13.88 -3.70
CA GLY A 61 -12.43 13.57 -5.10
C GLY A 61 -11.12 13.30 -5.84
N SER A 62 -10.95 13.79 -7.07
CA SER A 62 -9.78 13.47 -7.89
C SER A 62 -9.36 14.62 -8.80
N PHE A 63 -8.07 14.67 -9.12
CA PHE A 63 -7.54 15.60 -10.10
C PHE A 63 -7.65 15.00 -11.51
N ASN A 64 -8.30 15.72 -12.42
CA ASN A 64 -8.43 15.37 -13.83
C ASN A 64 -7.33 16.09 -14.62
N GLY A 65 -6.30 15.34 -15.00
CA GLY A 65 -5.14 15.89 -15.70
C GLY A 65 -5.39 16.32 -17.14
N MET A 66 -6.51 15.90 -17.76
CA MET A 66 -6.84 16.31 -19.13
C MET A 66 -7.45 17.71 -19.17
N GLU A 67 -8.25 18.05 -18.17
CA GLU A 67 -8.94 19.34 -18.07
C GLU A 67 -8.28 20.32 -17.09
N ASP A 68 -7.23 19.88 -16.38
CA ASP A 68 -6.52 20.65 -15.35
C ASP A 68 -7.44 21.16 -14.22
N ILE A 69 -8.40 20.31 -13.82
CA ILE A 69 -9.37 20.63 -12.77
C ILE A 69 -9.37 19.59 -11.66
N TYR A 70 -9.81 20.02 -10.48
CA TYR A 70 -10.08 19.12 -9.36
C TYR A 70 -11.58 18.90 -9.23
N GLU A 71 -12.01 17.64 -9.35
CA GLU A 71 -13.41 17.23 -9.26
C GLU A 71 -13.75 16.80 -7.83
N TYR A 72 -14.81 17.38 -7.27
CA TYR A 72 -15.30 17.05 -5.93
C TYR A 72 -16.37 15.96 -6.00
N THR A 73 -15.96 14.72 -6.22
CA THR A 73 -16.85 13.56 -6.34
C THR A 73 -17.32 12.98 -5.00
N ASN A 74 -16.65 13.32 -3.90
CA ASN A 74 -16.96 12.82 -2.56
C ASN A 74 -16.89 13.96 -1.51
N SER A 75 -17.90 14.84 -1.52
CA SER A 75 -18.02 15.93 -0.55
C SER A 75 -18.96 15.56 0.59
N ARG A 76 -18.40 15.23 1.76
CA ARG A 76 -19.12 14.82 2.95
C ARG A 76 -18.90 15.82 4.08
N LYS A 77 -19.99 16.26 4.72
CA LYS A 77 -19.94 17.22 5.83
C LYS A 77 -19.84 16.55 7.21
N ASP A 78 -20.11 15.25 7.26
CA ASP A 78 -20.19 14.45 8.47
C ASP A 78 -18.83 13.87 8.91
N ILE A 79 -17.82 13.87 8.02
CA ILE A 79 -16.46 13.41 8.31
C ILE A 79 -15.43 14.46 7.89
N PRO A 80 -14.27 14.54 8.57
CA PRO A 80 -13.17 15.36 8.10
C PRO A 80 -12.59 14.74 6.82
N GLN A 81 -12.22 15.55 5.85
CA GLN A 81 -11.67 15.07 4.57
C GLN A 81 -10.42 15.86 4.16
N ALA A 82 -9.62 15.27 3.27
CA ALA A 82 -8.44 15.88 2.65
C ALA A 82 -8.57 15.84 1.12
N LYS A 83 -7.87 16.73 0.42
CA LYS A 83 -7.85 16.79 -1.04
C LYS A 83 -7.17 15.56 -1.64
N TYR A 84 -6.13 15.06 -1.00
CA TYR A 84 -5.45 13.84 -1.44
C TYR A 84 -5.27 12.85 -0.29
N VAL A 85 -5.59 11.59 -0.52
CA VAL A 85 -5.26 10.48 0.39
C VAL A 85 -4.38 9.52 -0.37
N HIS A 86 -3.19 9.27 0.16
CA HIS A 86 -2.22 8.36 -0.44
C HIS A 86 -1.97 7.22 0.52
N ILE A 87 -2.13 5.99 0.03
CA ILE A 87 -1.84 4.78 0.79
C ILE A 87 -0.74 3.98 0.08
N ARG A 88 0.21 3.46 0.87
CA ARG A 88 1.30 2.61 0.39
C ARG A 88 1.48 1.42 1.31
N ASN A 89 1.72 0.26 0.71
CA ASN A 89 2.15 -0.95 1.41
C ASN A 89 3.66 -1.08 1.23
N GLU A 90 4.43 -0.86 2.30
CA GLU A 90 5.86 -1.10 2.31
C GLU A 90 6.14 -2.53 2.79
N TYR A 91 6.88 -3.28 1.98
CA TYR A 91 7.26 -4.65 2.30
C TYR A 91 8.66 -4.68 2.90
N SER A 92 8.78 -5.33 4.06
CA SER A 92 10.04 -5.59 4.73
C SER A 92 10.98 -6.40 3.85
N GLU A 93 12.29 -6.26 4.11
CA GLU A 93 13.31 -7.04 3.41
C GLU A 93 13.12 -8.54 3.62
N GLU A 94 12.75 -8.97 4.82
CA GLU A 94 12.44 -10.36 5.13
C GLU A 94 11.29 -10.93 4.29
N LEU A 95 10.22 -10.16 4.12
CA LEU A 95 9.08 -10.58 3.31
C LEU A 95 9.43 -10.62 1.82
N ARG A 96 10.21 -9.63 1.36
CA ARG A 96 10.75 -9.60 -0.01
C ARG A 96 11.66 -10.79 -0.28
N GLN A 97 12.50 -11.18 0.69
CA GLN A 97 13.35 -12.36 0.61
C GLN A 97 12.53 -13.65 0.52
N LYS A 98 11.48 -13.79 1.33
CA LYS A 98 10.55 -14.94 1.24
C LYS A 98 9.86 -15.02 -0.11
N ALA A 99 9.40 -13.88 -0.64
CA ALA A 99 8.80 -13.83 -1.97
C ALA A 99 9.81 -14.21 -3.05
N TRP A 100 11.06 -13.77 -2.93
CA TRP A 100 12.12 -14.14 -3.86
C TRP A 100 12.43 -15.65 -3.82
N SER A 101 12.59 -16.24 -2.63
CA SER A 101 12.77 -17.69 -2.48
C SER A 101 11.62 -18.48 -3.13
N PHE A 102 10.38 -18.04 -2.91
CA PHE A 102 9.21 -18.63 -3.57
C PHE A 102 9.27 -18.50 -5.10
N ILE A 103 9.63 -17.33 -5.64
CA ILE A 103 9.76 -17.11 -7.08
C ILE A 103 10.84 -18.02 -7.67
N ARG A 104 11.97 -18.19 -6.97
CA ARG A 104 13.06 -19.06 -7.44
C ARG A 104 12.62 -20.50 -7.58
N GLU A 105 11.96 -21.03 -6.55
CA GLU A 105 11.46 -22.41 -6.56
C GLU A 105 10.32 -22.58 -7.58
N TYR A 106 9.37 -21.66 -7.61
CA TYR A 106 8.16 -21.78 -8.43
C TYR A 106 8.43 -21.62 -9.93
N TYR A 107 9.36 -20.73 -10.32
CA TYR A 107 9.68 -20.44 -11.72
C TYR A 107 11.02 -21.04 -12.21
N GLY A 108 11.75 -21.74 -11.33
CA GLY A 108 13.03 -22.37 -11.65
C GLY A 108 14.13 -21.34 -11.97
N TYR A 109 14.47 -20.53 -10.97
CA TYR A 109 15.59 -19.57 -10.97
C TYR A 109 16.67 -19.95 -9.95
N ASP A 110 16.97 -21.24 -9.85
CA ASP A 110 17.98 -21.77 -8.93
C ASP A 110 19.39 -21.23 -9.24
N ASP A 111 19.64 -20.84 -10.49
CA ASP A 111 20.89 -20.25 -10.98
C ASP A 111 21.09 -18.77 -10.58
N GLN A 112 20.04 -18.11 -10.10
CA GLN A 112 20.08 -16.69 -9.72
C GLN A 112 20.52 -16.50 -8.25
N PRO A 113 21.04 -15.31 -7.88
CA PRO A 113 21.47 -15.03 -6.51
C PRO A 113 20.37 -15.29 -5.50
N GLU A 114 20.76 -15.84 -4.34
CA GLU A 114 19.83 -16.10 -3.25
C GLU A 114 19.41 -14.82 -2.53
N ASP A 115 20.33 -13.87 -2.37
CA ASP A 115 20.05 -12.60 -1.71
C ASP A 115 19.15 -11.70 -2.58
N VAL A 116 18.06 -11.21 -1.97
CA VAL A 116 17.07 -10.38 -2.67
C VAL A 116 17.63 -9.03 -3.11
N LYS A 117 18.62 -8.46 -2.43
CA LYS A 117 19.21 -7.16 -2.84
C LYS A 117 20.05 -7.31 -4.10
N GLU A 118 20.78 -8.41 -4.22
CA GLU A 118 21.50 -8.74 -5.45
C GLU A 118 20.54 -9.11 -6.57
N ALA A 119 19.59 -10.00 -6.30
CA ALA A 119 18.60 -10.43 -7.28
C ALA A 119 17.75 -9.26 -7.82
N SER A 120 17.40 -8.28 -6.98
CA SER A 120 16.56 -7.13 -7.37
C SER A 120 17.12 -6.33 -8.56
N LYS A 121 18.43 -6.41 -8.77
CA LYS A 121 19.15 -5.71 -9.85
C LYS A 121 19.27 -6.54 -11.12
N ILE A 122 18.68 -7.74 -11.17
CA ILE A 122 18.79 -8.65 -12.31
C ILE A 122 17.54 -8.56 -13.17
N TYR A 123 17.76 -8.60 -14.48
CA TYR A 123 16.72 -8.75 -15.46
C TYR A 123 16.45 -10.23 -15.74
N LEU A 124 15.24 -10.69 -15.46
CA LEU A 124 14.84 -12.08 -15.64
C LEU A 124 14.26 -12.25 -17.05
N SER A 125 15.10 -12.69 -17.99
CA SER A 125 14.75 -12.80 -19.41
C SER A 125 13.49 -13.64 -19.69
N LYS A 126 13.24 -14.72 -18.92
CA LYS A 126 12.03 -15.55 -19.11
C LYS A 126 10.73 -14.79 -18.85
N HIS A 127 10.77 -13.73 -18.04
CA HIS A 127 9.62 -12.89 -17.71
C HIS A 127 9.68 -11.51 -18.37
N CYS A 128 10.73 -11.19 -19.12
CA CYS A 128 10.98 -9.88 -19.70
C CYS A 128 10.86 -8.72 -18.69
N GLU A 129 11.23 -8.98 -17.43
CA GLU A 129 11.05 -8.03 -16.33
C GLU A 129 12.20 -8.12 -15.33
N TRP A 130 12.41 -7.04 -14.58
CA TRP A 130 13.35 -7.02 -13.46
C TRP A 130 12.82 -7.87 -12.31
N ALA A 131 13.71 -8.59 -11.61
CA ALA A 131 13.32 -9.42 -10.48
C ALA A 131 12.57 -8.62 -9.40
N ASP A 132 12.99 -7.37 -9.15
CA ASP A 132 12.30 -6.45 -8.23
C ASP A 132 10.82 -6.26 -8.59
N THR A 133 10.52 -6.12 -9.88
CA THR A 133 9.15 -5.95 -10.39
C THR A 133 8.32 -7.20 -10.15
N ILE A 134 8.89 -8.38 -10.36
CA ILE A 134 8.22 -9.67 -10.16
C ILE A 134 7.98 -9.91 -8.67
N ILE A 135 8.95 -9.60 -7.81
CA ILE A 135 8.81 -9.65 -6.35
C ILE A 135 7.67 -8.73 -5.91
N TYR A 136 7.66 -7.48 -6.37
CA TYR A 136 6.60 -6.52 -6.04
C TYR A 136 5.22 -6.98 -6.51
N LYS A 137 5.10 -7.50 -7.73
CA LYS A 137 3.84 -8.06 -8.26
C LYS A 137 3.36 -9.27 -7.47
N THR A 138 4.28 -10.15 -7.07
CA THR A 138 3.97 -11.34 -6.26
C THR A 138 3.45 -10.95 -4.88
N LEU A 139 4.00 -9.91 -4.28
CA LEU A 139 3.55 -9.38 -2.99
C LEU A 139 2.23 -8.59 -3.12
N ARG A 140 2.01 -7.89 -4.23
CA ARG A 140 0.82 -7.07 -4.44
C ARG A 140 -0.42 -7.88 -4.84
N ASN A 141 -0.25 -8.95 -5.61
CA ASN A 141 -1.36 -9.74 -6.12
C ASN A 141 -1.75 -10.85 -5.15
N GLU A 142 -3.05 -11.14 -5.06
CA GLU A 142 -3.50 -12.36 -4.40
C GLU A 142 -3.03 -13.56 -5.24
N GLY A 143 -2.27 -14.46 -4.63
CA GLY A 143 -1.62 -15.54 -5.37
C GLY A 143 -1.09 -16.66 -4.49
N ALA A 144 -0.43 -17.62 -5.13
CA ALA A 144 0.13 -18.82 -4.50
C ALA A 144 1.08 -18.48 -3.33
N PHE A 145 1.88 -17.42 -3.48
CA PHE A 145 2.76 -16.92 -2.41
C PHE A 145 2.01 -16.67 -1.10
N TRP A 146 0.92 -15.90 -1.15
CA TRP A 146 0.12 -15.57 0.03
C TRP A 146 -0.68 -16.75 0.55
N THR A 147 -1.03 -17.73 -0.29
CA THR A 147 -1.71 -18.95 0.18
C THR A 147 -0.81 -19.75 1.13
N GLN A 148 0.49 -19.79 0.85
CA GLN A 148 1.49 -20.49 1.67
C GLN A 148 2.00 -19.63 2.84
N ASN A 149 2.04 -18.31 2.68
CA ASN A 149 2.69 -17.38 3.62
C ASN A 149 1.71 -16.44 4.33
N LYS A 150 0.45 -16.84 4.56
CA LYS A 150 -0.56 -15.97 5.22
C LYS A 150 -0.05 -15.45 6.57
N PRO A 151 0.08 -14.12 6.76
CA PRO A 151 0.25 -13.53 8.08
C PRO A 151 -0.91 -13.97 8.99
N ARG A 152 -0.60 -14.27 10.25
CA ARG A 152 -1.58 -14.73 11.26
C ARG A 152 -2.54 -13.63 11.74
N VAL A 153 -2.72 -12.53 11.00
CA VAL A 153 -3.54 -11.41 11.44
C VAL A 153 -4.93 -11.53 10.83
N LYS A 154 -5.91 -11.92 11.65
CA LYS A 154 -7.34 -11.80 11.32
C LYS A 154 -7.73 -10.34 11.51
N VAL A 155 -7.89 -9.59 10.44
CA VAL A 155 -8.45 -8.24 10.51
C VAL A 155 -9.69 -8.14 9.65
N GLU A 156 -10.84 -8.12 10.30
CA GLU A 156 -12.09 -7.64 9.72
C GLU A 156 -12.14 -6.14 9.94
N ILE A 157 -11.74 -5.37 8.93
CA ILE A 157 -11.98 -3.93 8.89
C ILE A 157 -13.43 -3.76 8.42
N GLU A 158 -14.29 -3.25 9.31
CA GLU A 158 -15.67 -2.81 9.01
C GLU A 158 -15.69 -1.36 8.50
#